data_AF-N1ZVX3-F1
#
_entry.id   AF-N1ZVX3-F1
#
_cell.length_a   1.000
_cell.length_b   1.000
_cell.length_c   1.000
_cell.angle_alpha   90.00
_cell.angle_beta   90.00
_cell.angle_gamma   90.00
#
_symmetry.space_group_name_H-M   'P 1'
#
loop_
_entity.id
_entity.type
_entity.pdbx_description
1 polymer ?
#
loop_
_entity_poly.entity_id
_entity_poly.type
_entity_poly.pdbx_seq_one_letter_code
_entity_poly.pdbx_strand_id
1 'polypeptide(L)'
;MKTAEEFVAYLDSVVSTRFTDDYFKYTLPGELNSSSAVSPAWYGYIAAINVLGTPMLFSTAPLSQFFVLGTSGDKNAVDKHHIFPKHYLEQIGYSNDRDRNQIANFTYLDYATNIDISDAPPVDYVGRYRTKLGEEGYKLACAQNALPENFESLEYPEFLAKRRMLMSQIVKKAYEELCK
;
A
#
# COMPACT_ATOMS: atom_id res chain seq x y z
N MET A 1 34.28 2.79 11.84
CA MET A 1 33.55 4.07 11.75
C MET A 1 33.86 4.90 12.96
N LYS A 2 34.33 6.12 12.74
CA LYS A 2 34.73 7.06 13.78
C LYS A 2 34.07 8.43 13.62
N THR A 3 33.42 8.72 12.48
CA THR A 3 32.69 9.97 12.22
C THR A 3 31.28 9.72 11.68
N ALA A 4 30.44 10.77 11.71
CA ALA A 4 29.09 10.72 11.15
C ALA A 4 29.11 10.54 9.62
N GLU A 5 30.05 11.18 8.94
CA GLU A 5 30.23 11.10 7.49
C GLU A 5 30.60 9.69 7.05
N GLU A 6 31.51 9.02 7.79
CA GLU A 6 31.85 7.62 7.53
C GLU A 6 30.65 6.68 7.72
N PHE A 7 29.77 6.99 8.68
CA PHE A 7 28.56 6.22 8.92
C PHE A 7 27.54 6.38 7.78
N VAL A 8 27.31 7.62 7.32
CA VAL A 8 26.42 7.90 6.18
C VAL A 8 26.94 7.24 4.92
N ALA A 9 28.23 7.42 4.58
CA ALA A 9 28.82 6.84 3.37
C ALA A 9 28.71 5.30 3.33
N TYR A 10 28.85 4.65 4.47
CA TYR A 10 28.60 3.20 4.55
C TYR A 10 27.14 2.84 4.34
N LEU A 11 26.19 3.54 4.98
CA LEU A 11 24.77 3.29 4.75
C LEU A 11 24.43 3.45 3.27
N ASP A 12 24.91 4.51 2.63
CA ASP A 12 24.70 4.74 1.19
C ASP A 12 25.28 3.60 0.35
N SER A 13 26.47 3.10 0.68
CA SER A 13 27.07 1.95 0.00
C SER A 13 26.26 0.66 0.17
N VAL A 14 25.71 0.41 1.37
CA VAL A 14 24.87 -0.76 1.64
C VAL A 14 23.56 -0.64 0.89
N VAL A 15 22.94 0.54 0.91
CA VAL A 15 21.66 0.81 0.24
C VAL A 15 21.82 0.66 -1.27
N SER A 16 22.79 1.34 -1.88
CA SER A 16 23.03 1.26 -3.34
C SER A 16 23.38 -0.14 -3.83
N THR A 17 24.11 -0.93 -3.03
CA THR A 17 24.42 -2.33 -3.36
C THR A 17 23.19 -3.24 -3.28
N ARG A 18 22.24 -2.94 -2.38
CA ARG A 18 21.03 -3.76 -2.19
C ARG A 18 19.88 -3.34 -3.10
N PHE A 19 19.65 -2.04 -3.27
CA PHE A 19 18.50 -1.47 -3.99
C PHE A 19 18.79 -1.38 -5.49
N THR A 20 19.12 -2.54 -6.07
CA THR A 20 19.33 -2.72 -7.51
C THR A 20 17.99 -2.87 -8.23
N ASP A 21 18.01 -2.80 -9.57
CA ASP A 21 16.83 -3.10 -10.37
C ASP A 21 16.27 -4.49 -10.12
N ASP A 22 17.13 -5.50 -9.89
CA ASP A 22 16.70 -6.86 -9.57
C ASP A 22 16.00 -6.95 -8.21
N TYR A 23 16.43 -6.15 -7.23
CA TYR A 23 15.75 -6.07 -5.94
C TYR A 23 14.30 -5.62 -6.09
N PHE A 24 14.09 -4.52 -6.83
CA PHE A 24 12.73 -4.01 -7.07
C PHE A 24 11.92 -4.90 -8.03
N LYS A 25 12.58 -5.59 -8.96
CA LYS A 25 11.90 -6.45 -9.94
C LYS A 25 11.49 -7.80 -9.37
N TYR A 26 12.29 -8.39 -8.47
CA TYR A 26 12.08 -9.77 -8.02
C TYR A 26 12.07 -9.92 -6.49
N THR A 27 13.05 -9.35 -5.79
CA THR A 27 13.19 -9.57 -4.34
C THR A 27 12.04 -8.96 -3.55
N LEU A 28 11.78 -7.65 -3.70
CA LEU A 28 10.75 -6.95 -2.95
C LEU A 28 9.32 -7.47 -3.27
N PRO A 29 8.94 -7.75 -4.52
CA PRO A 29 7.67 -8.43 -4.80
C PRO A 29 7.53 -9.78 -4.10
N GLY A 30 8.63 -10.54 -3.98
CA GLY A 30 8.68 -11.79 -3.22
C GLY A 30 8.48 -11.58 -1.71
N GLU A 31 9.14 -10.57 -1.13
CA GLU A 31 8.98 -10.22 0.29
C GLU A 31 7.56 -9.72 0.63
N LEU A 32 6.88 -9.10 -0.33
CA LEU A 32 5.46 -8.69 -0.24
C LEU A 32 4.49 -9.87 -0.37
N ASN A 33 4.94 -11.07 -0.73
CA ASN A 33 4.16 -12.31 -0.68
C ASN A 33 4.19 -12.93 0.72
N SER A 34 3.55 -12.24 1.67
CA SER A 34 3.50 -12.66 3.07
C SER A 34 2.18 -12.25 3.70
N SER A 35 1.81 -12.95 4.77
CA SER A 35 0.66 -12.65 5.63
C SER A 35 1.08 -12.25 7.05
N SER A 36 2.37 -11.93 7.26
CA SER A 36 2.91 -11.59 8.56
C SER A 36 2.30 -10.29 9.10
N ALA A 37 1.97 -10.26 10.39
CA ALA A 37 1.50 -9.06 11.07
C ALA A 37 2.58 -7.96 11.12
N VAL A 38 3.85 -8.36 11.20
CA VAL A 38 5.03 -7.47 11.19
C VAL A 38 5.81 -7.76 9.91
N SER A 39 5.89 -6.79 9.01
CA SER A 39 6.58 -6.96 7.73
C SER A 39 7.39 -5.72 7.37
N PRO A 40 8.73 -5.82 7.29
CA PRO A 40 9.58 -4.73 6.80
C PRO A 40 9.18 -4.26 5.40
N ALA A 41 8.78 -5.16 4.50
CA ALA A 41 8.34 -4.80 3.15
C ALA A 41 7.04 -3.96 3.17
N TRP A 42 6.10 -4.28 4.07
CA TRP A 42 4.91 -3.45 4.28
C TRP A 42 5.28 -2.06 4.81
N TYR A 43 6.16 -1.97 5.82
CA TYR A 43 6.58 -0.68 6.36
C TYR A 43 7.37 0.15 5.35
N GLY A 44 8.20 -0.49 4.52
CA GLY A 44 8.88 0.16 3.40
C GLY A 44 7.90 0.75 2.38
N TYR A 45 6.84 0.02 2.05
CA TYR A 45 5.75 0.53 1.21
C TYR A 45 5.04 1.73 1.85
N ILE A 46 4.70 1.67 3.14
CA ILE A 46 4.05 2.79 3.83
C ILE A 46 4.98 4.02 3.95
N ALA A 47 6.28 3.80 4.18
CA ALA A 47 7.26 4.88 4.14
C ALA A 47 7.32 5.53 2.76
N ALA A 48 7.28 4.74 1.68
CA ALA A 48 7.25 5.24 0.31
C ALA A 48 6.00 6.10 0.03
N ILE A 49 4.81 5.68 0.49
CA ILE A 49 3.58 6.47 0.39
C ILE A 49 3.74 7.84 1.09
N ASN A 50 4.37 7.88 2.26
CA ASN A 50 4.62 9.12 2.99
C ASN A 50 5.65 10.02 2.30
N VAL A 51 6.78 9.46 1.83
CA VAL A 51 7.83 10.19 1.10
C VAL A 51 7.25 10.87 -0.14
N LEU A 52 6.37 10.17 -0.86
CA LEU A 52 5.72 10.69 -2.06
C LEU A 52 4.53 11.60 -1.78
N GLY A 53 4.19 11.87 -0.51
CA GLY A 53 3.04 12.68 -0.12
C GLY A 53 1.70 12.15 -0.65
N THR A 54 1.60 10.83 -0.83
CA THR A 54 0.45 10.19 -1.48
C THR A 54 -0.79 10.21 -0.57
N PRO A 55 -1.96 10.67 -1.06
CA PRO A 55 -3.22 10.55 -0.35
C PRO A 55 -3.62 9.10 -0.09
N MET A 56 -4.33 8.87 1.02
CA MET A 56 -4.96 7.58 1.27
C MET A 56 -5.94 7.22 0.15
N LEU A 57 -6.16 5.92 -0.06
CA LEU A 57 -6.99 5.45 -1.17
C LEU A 57 -8.40 6.08 -1.12
N PHE A 58 -8.78 6.70 -2.24
CA PHE A 58 -10.04 7.43 -2.44
C PHE A 58 -10.29 8.64 -1.52
N SER A 59 -9.23 9.13 -0.85
CA SER A 59 -9.24 10.33 -0.03
C SER A 59 -8.38 11.44 -0.65
N THR A 60 -8.55 12.66 -0.16
CA THR A 60 -7.63 13.78 -0.43
C THR A 60 -6.61 13.97 0.71
N ALA A 61 -6.80 13.31 1.85
CA ALA A 61 -5.94 13.47 3.01
C ALA A 61 -4.66 12.62 2.86
N PRO A 62 -3.45 13.21 3.02
CA PRO A 62 -2.20 12.46 3.03
C PRO A 62 -2.13 11.56 4.26
N LEU A 63 -1.59 10.35 4.09
CA LEU A 63 -1.46 9.40 5.18
C LEU A 63 -0.60 9.96 6.35
N SER A 64 0.41 10.76 6.03
CA SER A 64 1.31 11.40 7.00
C SER A 64 0.59 12.28 8.03
N GLN A 65 -0.55 12.87 7.67
CA GLN A 65 -1.36 13.71 8.57
C GLN A 65 -1.86 12.94 9.80
N PHE A 66 -2.01 11.62 9.69
CA PHE A 66 -2.53 10.76 10.75
C PHE A 66 -1.45 10.08 11.59
N PHE A 67 -0.18 10.26 11.24
CA PHE A 67 0.96 9.81 12.03
C PHE A 67 1.55 10.90 12.94
N VAL A 68 0.94 12.10 12.97
CA VAL A 68 1.36 13.18 13.87
C VAL A 68 1.01 12.82 15.31
N LEU A 69 2.04 12.57 16.12
CA LEU A 69 1.95 12.41 17.58
C LEU A 69 1.34 13.67 18.21
N GLY A 70 0.12 13.58 18.74
CA GLY A 70 -0.51 14.67 19.51
C GLY A 70 -2.03 14.78 19.44
N THR A 71 -2.71 14.05 18.56
CA THR A 71 -4.19 14.00 18.54
C THR A 71 -4.69 12.90 19.47
N SER A 72 -4.90 13.25 20.74
CA SER A 72 -5.78 12.50 21.63
C SER A 72 -7.22 12.61 21.10
N GLY A 73 -7.60 11.67 20.24
CA GLY A 73 -8.98 11.49 19.77
C GLY A 73 -9.31 10.01 19.78
N ASP A 74 -10.37 9.64 20.48
CA ASP A 74 -10.86 8.26 20.58
C ASP A 74 -11.06 7.63 19.19
N LYS A 75 -10.56 6.39 19.05
CA LYS A 75 -10.54 5.53 17.85
C LYS A 75 -9.49 5.94 16.82
N ASN A 76 -8.66 4.97 16.40
CA ASN A 76 -7.58 5.15 15.43
C ASN A 76 -8.11 5.95 14.21
N ALA A 77 -7.55 7.14 13.97
CA ALA A 77 -8.04 8.03 12.92
C ALA A 77 -7.82 7.47 11.49
N VAL A 78 -7.08 6.36 11.37
CA VAL A 78 -6.83 5.59 10.14
C VAL A 78 -6.80 4.10 10.48
N ASP A 79 -7.51 3.29 9.70
CA ASP A 79 -7.52 1.83 9.84
C ASP A 79 -6.85 1.15 8.65
N LYS A 80 -6.08 0.10 8.95
CA LYS A 80 -5.58 -0.84 7.94
C LYS A 80 -6.76 -1.68 7.46
N HIS A 81 -7.10 -1.54 6.19
CA HIS A 81 -8.27 -2.15 5.57
C HIS A 81 -7.89 -3.17 4.51
N HIS A 82 -8.69 -4.23 4.33
CA HIS A 82 -8.53 -5.19 3.23
C HIS A 82 -9.24 -4.68 1.97
N ILE A 83 -8.50 -4.47 0.89
CA ILE A 83 -9.05 -4.01 -0.39
C ILE A 83 -10.10 -4.99 -0.92
N PHE A 84 -9.83 -6.30 -0.82
CA PHE A 84 -10.83 -7.34 -0.91
C PHE A 84 -11.23 -7.73 0.52
N PRO A 85 -12.41 -7.31 1.03
CA PRO A 85 -12.77 -7.55 2.42
C PRO A 85 -12.81 -9.03 2.77
N LYS A 86 -12.46 -9.36 4.02
CA LYS A 86 -12.40 -10.76 4.49
C LYS A 86 -13.70 -11.52 4.33
N HIS A 87 -14.83 -10.86 4.60
CA HIS A 87 -16.14 -11.48 4.50
C HIS A 87 -16.48 -11.83 3.04
N TYR A 88 -16.26 -10.89 2.12
CA TYR A 88 -16.37 -11.14 0.68
C TYR A 88 -15.46 -12.29 0.22
N LEU A 89 -14.19 -12.29 0.63
CA LEU A 89 -13.25 -13.36 0.27
C LEU A 89 -13.71 -14.74 0.73
N GLU A 90 -14.34 -14.84 1.90
CA GLU A 90 -14.93 -16.09 2.39
C GLU A 90 -16.07 -16.60 1.52
N GLN A 91 -16.95 -15.71 1.08
CA GLN A 91 -18.10 -16.02 0.22
C GLN A 91 -17.67 -16.59 -1.14
N ILE A 92 -16.52 -16.15 -1.66
CA ILE A 92 -15.96 -16.64 -2.93
C ILE A 92 -14.92 -17.76 -2.75
N GLY A 93 -14.85 -18.37 -1.56
CA GLY A 93 -14.09 -19.61 -1.32
C GLY A 93 -12.71 -19.45 -0.68
N TYR A 94 -12.28 -18.24 -0.32
CA TYR A 94 -11.03 -18.00 0.42
C TYR A 94 -11.29 -17.92 1.92
N SER A 95 -11.56 -19.05 2.58
CA SER A 95 -11.81 -19.11 4.03
C SER A 95 -10.52 -19.15 4.88
N ASN A 96 -9.37 -19.44 4.26
CA ASN A 96 -8.09 -19.51 4.96
C ASN A 96 -7.58 -18.10 5.32
N ASP A 97 -7.30 -17.88 6.61
CA ASP A 97 -6.82 -16.59 7.11
C ASP A 97 -5.49 -16.14 6.53
N ARG A 98 -4.56 -17.06 6.25
CA ARG A 98 -3.28 -16.74 5.63
C ARG A 98 -3.47 -16.18 4.22
N ASP A 99 -4.45 -16.71 3.49
CA ASP A 99 -4.74 -16.31 2.11
C ASP A 99 -5.45 -14.95 2.08
N ARG A 100 -6.34 -14.67 3.05
CA ARG A 100 -7.03 -13.37 3.14
C ARG A 100 -6.14 -12.22 3.67
N ASN A 101 -5.20 -12.53 4.58
CA ASN A 101 -4.34 -11.54 5.25
C ASN A 101 -3.04 -11.23 4.49
N GLN A 102 -3.06 -11.28 3.15
CA GLN A 102 -1.90 -10.98 2.33
C GLN A 102 -1.53 -9.49 2.42
N ILE A 103 -0.24 -9.17 2.51
CA ILE A 103 0.27 -7.78 2.57
C ILE A 103 -0.30 -6.94 1.42
N ALA A 104 -0.29 -7.50 0.22
CA ALA A 104 -0.82 -6.86 -0.99
C ALA A 104 -2.35 -6.74 -1.02
N ASN A 105 -3.07 -7.21 0.01
CA ASN A 105 -4.50 -6.94 0.18
C ASN A 105 -4.76 -5.74 1.10
N PHE A 106 -3.75 -5.12 1.70
CA PHE A 106 -3.99 -4.03 2.66
C PHE A 106 -3.83 -2.64 2.07
N THR A 107 -4.60 -1.70 2.59
CA THR A 107 -4.44 -0.25 2.37
C THR A 107 -4.79 0.52 3.64
N TYR A 108 -4.52 1.81 3.65
CA TYR A 108 -5.06 2.73 4.65
C TYR A 108 -6.19 3.54 4.03
N LEU A 109 -7.26 3.69 4.81
CA LEU A 109 -8.43 4.49 4.48
C LEU A 109 -8.66 5.52 5.58
N ASP A 110 -9.21 6.68 5.23
CA ASP A 110 -9.82 7.54 6.23
C ASP A 110 -11.08 6.88 6.82
N TYR A 111 -11.48 7.35 8.00
CA TYR A 111 -12.62 6.80 8.73
C TYR A 111 -13.93 6.78 7.92
N ALA A 112 -14.21 7.84 7.15
CA ALA A 112 -15.44 7.93 6.36
C ALA A 112 -15.46 6.90 5.23
N THR A 113 -14.33 6.72 4.56
CA THR A 113 -14.14 5.74 3.47
C THR A 113 -14.14 4.32 4.00
N ASN A 114 -13.54 4.08 5.18
CA ASN A 114 -13.60 2.78 5.85
C ASN A 114 -15.05 2.37 6.16
N ILE A 115 -15.88 3.29 6.65
CA ILE A 115 -17.30 3.05 6.91
C ILE A 115 -18.09 2.80 5.62
N ASP A 116 -17.86 3.60 4.57
CA ASP A 116 -18.58 3.45 3.30
C ASP A 116 -18.27 2.11 2.61
N ILE A 117 -17.00 1.68 2.65
CA ILE A 117 -16.57 0.41 2.04
C ILE A 117 -17.01 -0.78 2.91
N SER A 118 -16.82 -0.72 4.22
CA SER A 118 -17.16 -1.79 5.16
C SER A 118 -16.64 -3.17 4.70
N ASP A 119 -17.52 -4.06 4.28
CA ASP A 119 -17.23 -5.42 3.82
C ASP A 119 -17.69 -5.64 2.37
N ALA A 120 -18.04 -4.56 1.67
CA ALA A 120 -18.54 -4.60 0.30
C ALA A 120 -17.46 -5.13 -0.67
N PRO A 121 -17.84 -5.96 -1.65
CA PRO A 121 -16.90 -6.42 -2.65
C PRO A 121 -16.36 -5.25 -3.51
N PRO A 122 -15.14 -5.34 -4.04
CA PRO A 122 -14.56 -4.33 -4.94
C PRO A 122 -15.50 -3.84 -6.04
N VAL A 123 -16.22 -4.76 -6.69
CA VAL A 123 -17.16 -4.43 -7.78
C VAL A 123 -18.27 -3.46 -7.34
N ASP A 124 -18.69 -3.50 -6.07
CA ASP A 124 -19.77 -2.67 -5.56
C ASP A 124 -19.29 -1.27 -5.15
N TYR A 125 -18.13 -1.17 -4.49
CA TYR A 125 -17.64 0.14 -4.02
C TYR A 125 -16.85 0.91 -5.09
N VAL A 126 -16.15 0.23 -6.01
CA VAL A 126 -15.33 0.91 -7.03
C VAL A 126 -16.18 1.79 -7.93
N GLY A 127 -17.37 1.36 -8.35
CA GLY A 127 -18.28 2.16 -9.16
C GLY A 127 -18.69 3.48 -8.49
N ARG A 128 -18.91 3.47 -7.16
CA ARG A 128 -19.23 4.66 -6.38
C ARG A 128 -18.05 5.64 -6.36
N TYR A 129 -16.84 5.15 -6.12
CA TYR A 129 -15.64 6.00 -6.05
C TYR A 129 -15.20 6.50 -7.43
N ARG A 130 -15.35 5.70 -8.48
CA ARG A 130 -15.12 6.14 -9.87
C ARG A 130 -16.08 7.28 -10.25
N THR A 131 -17.35 7.18 -9.84
CA THR A 131 -18.34 8.26 -10.03
C THR A 131 -17.99 9.50 -9.21
N LYS A 132 -17.60 9.34 -7.94
CA LYS A 132 -17.28 10.44 -7.01
C LYS A 132 -16.04 11.21 -7.42
N LEU A 133 -14.99 10.51 -7.85
CA LEU A 133 -13.69 11.10 -8.18
C LEU A 133 -13.60 11.54 -9.66
N GLY A 134 -14.47 11.01 -10.51
CA GLY A 134 -14.28 11.01 -11.95
C GLY A 134 -13.20 10.01 -12.39
N GLU A 135 -13.19 9.69 -13.68
CA GLU A 135 -12.31 8.66 -14.24
C GLU A 135 -10.82 8.95 -13.99
N GLU A 136 -10.40 10.19 -14.25
CA GLU A 136 -9.00 10.59 -14.08
C GLU A 136 -8.58 10.62 -12.60
N GLY A 137 -9.47 11.06 -11.71
CA GLY A 137 -9.22 11.03 -10.26
C GLY A 137 -9.10 9.61 -9.73
N TYR A 138 -9.92 8.69 -10.24
CA TYR A 138 -9.87 7.27 -9.89
C TYR A 138 -8.58 6.60 -10.38
N LYS A 139 -8.18 6.83 -11.64
CA LYS A 139 -6.91 6.32 -12.18
C LYS A 139 -5.72 6.83 -11.39
N LEU A 140 -5.72 8.13 -11.06
CA LEU A 140 -4.68 8.74 -10.24
C LEU A 140 -4.61 8.07 -8.86
N ALA A 141 -5.75 7.89 -8.19
CA ALA A 141 -5.82 7.23 -6.89
C ALA A 141 -5.27 5.79 -6.95
N CYS A 142 -5.60 5.06 -8.02
CA CYS A 142 -5.10 3.70 -8.23
C CYS A 142 -3.58 3.69 -8.44
N ALA A 143 -3.07 4.52 -9.35
CA ALA A 143 -1.65 4.62 -9.65
C ALA A 143 -0.83 5.00 -8.41
N GLN A 144 -1.32 5.95 -7.60
CA GLN A 144 -0.67 6.38 -6.37
C GLN A 144 -0.67 5.31 -5.26
N ASN A 145 -1.71 4.48 -5.18
CA ASN A 145 -1.88 3.46 -4.14
C ASN A 145 -1.54 2.03 -4.61
N ALA A 146 -0.75 1.91 -5.69
CA ALA A 146 -0.29 0.64 -6.25
C ALA A 146 -1.43 -0.34 -6.61
N LEU A 147 -2.50 0.16 -7.20
CA LEU A 147 -3.65 -0.62 -7.64
C LEU A 147 -3.67 -0.76 -9.17
N PRO A 148 -3.94 -1.96 -9.71
CA PRO A 148 -4.39 -2.09 -11.10
C PRO A 148 -5.69 -1.31 -11.28
N GLU A 149 -5.83 -0.52 -12.35
CA GLU A 149 -7.02 0.34 -12.56
C GLU A 149 -8.35 -0.42 -12.64
N ASN A 150 -8.33 -1.70 -12.98
CA ASN A 150 -9.52 -2.55 -13.10
C ASN A 150 -9.53 -3.67 -12.07
N PHE A 151 -8.92 -3.46 -10.90
CA PHE A 151 -8.72 -4.51 -9.89
C PHE A 151 -10.03 -5.16 -9.43
N GLU A 152 -11.16 -4.45 -9.51
CA GLU A 152 -12.48 -4.96 -9.17
C GLU A 152 -12.96 -6.11 -10.08
N SER A 153 -12.37 -6.23 -11.27
CA SER A 153 -12.68 -7.27 -12.25
C SER A 153 -11.63 -8.40 -12.26
N LEU A 154 -10.62 -8.33 -11.39
CA LEU A 154 -9.56 -9.33 -11.33
C LEU A 154 -9.89 -10.41 -10.30
N GLU A 155 -9.50 -11.65 -10.63
CA GLU A 155 -9.46 -12.71 -9.64
C GLU A 155 -8.47 -12.37 -8.52
N TYR A 156 -8.81 -12.72 -7.28
CA TYR A 156 -8.04 -12.32 -6.11
C TYR A 156 -6.53 -12.66 -6.19
N PRO A 157 -6.10 -13.86 -6.65
CA PRO A 157 -4.69 -14.18 -6.81
C PRO A 157 -3.99 -13.33 -7.88
N GLU A 158 -4.69 -13.00 -8.97
CA GLU A 158 -4.18 -12.14 -10.03
C GLU A 158 -3.99 -10.70 -9.53
N PHE A 159 -4.97 -10.19 -8.79
CA PHE A 159 -4.88 -8.90 -8.11
C PHE A 159 -3.64 -8.83 -7.20
N LEU A 160 -3.44 -9.82 -6.33
CA LEU A 160 -2.29 -9.85 -5.42
C LEU A 160 -0.97 -9.85 -6.19
N ALA A 161 -0.85 -10.66 -7.25
CA ALA A 161 0.35 -10.72 -8.06
C ALA A 161 0.68 -9.37 -8.71
N LYS A 162 -0.30 -8.72 -9.36
CA LYS A 162 -0.12 -7.41 -9.99
C LYS A 162 0.20 -6.32 -8.96
N ARG A 163 -0.52 -6.30 -7.84
CA ARG A 163 -0.33 -5.28 -6.80
C ARG A 163 1.06 -5.34 -6.18
N ARG A 164 1.62 -6.52 -5.91
CA ARG A 164 2.99 -6.63 -5.38
C ARG A 164 4.03 -5.97 -6.28
N MET A 165 3.88 -6.13 -7.60
CA MET A 165 4.75 -5.47 -8.57
C MET A 165 4.60 -3.95 -8.51
N LEU A 166 3.37 -3.44 -8.49
CA LEU A 166 3.09 -2.00 -8.40
C LEU A 166 3.59 -1.40 -7.07
N MET A 167 3.41 -2.10 -5.95
CA MET A 167 3.92 -1.67 -4.64
C MET A 167 5.44 -1.53 -4.67
N SER A 168 6.13 -2.48 -5.30
CA SER A 168 7.58 -2.40 -5.48
C SER A 168 8.00 -1.19 -6.32
N GLN A 169 7.26 -0.86 -7.38
CA GLN A 169 7.52 0.35 -8.18
C GLN A 169 7.30 1.64 -7.38
N ILE A 170 6.30 1.68 -6.49
CA ILE A 170 6.11 2.82 -5.58
C ILE A 170 7.31 2.98 -4.63
N VAL A 171 7.81 1.88 -4.06
CA VAL A 171 9.01 1.92 -3.21
C VAL A 171 10.24 2.39 -4.00
N LYS A 172 10.43 1.90 -5.22
CA LYS A 172 11.51 2.36 -6.11
C LYS A 172 11.40 3.87 -6.38
N LYS A 173 10.22 4.35 -6.75
CA LYS A 173 9.97 5.77 -7.01
C LYS A 173 10.28 6.64 -5.79
N ALA A 174 9.89 6.21 -4.60
CA ALA A 174 10.21 6.93 -3.36
C ALA A 174 11.71 6.92 -3.05
N TYR A 175 12.40 5.81 -3.31
CA TYR A 175 13.86 5.74 -3.17
C TYR A 175 14.56 6.71 -4.13
N GLU A 176 14.15 6.76 -5.40
CA GLU A 176 14.68 7.70 -6.38
C GLU A 176 14.43 9.16 -5.98
N GLU A 177 13.28 9.47 -5.36
CA GLU A 177 12.99 10.80 -4.83
C GLU A 177 13.95 11.21 -3.71
N LEU A 178 14.29 10.28 -2.81
CA LEU A 178 15.21 10.53 -1.71
C LEU A 178 16.68 10.67 -2.14
N CYS A 179 17.02 10.18 -3.34
CA CYS A 179 18.37 10.27 -3.90
C CYS A 179 18.61 11.54 -4.75
N LYS A 180 17.61 12.42 -4.87
CA LYS A 180 17.76 13.74 -5.50
C LYS A 180 18.46 14.72 -4.57
#